data_AF-A0A6M3J0Y1-F1
#
_entry.id   AF-A0A6M3J0Y1-F1
#
_cell.length_a   1.000
_cell.length_b   1.000
_cell.length_c   1.000
_cell.angle_alpha   90.00
_cell.angle_beta   90.00
_cell.angle_gamma   90.00
#
_symmetry.space_group_name_H-M   'P 1'
#
loop_
_entity.id
_entity.type
_entity.pdbx_description
1 polymer ?
#
loop_
_entity_poly.entity_id
_entity_poly.type
_entity_poly.pdbx_seq_one_letter_code
_entity_poly.pdbx_strand_id
1 'polypeptide(L)'
;MTRTYTVHPGSRFGRWTVLGPGETRDGKHYWRCRCDCGWEHGLVSTYHLKSGMSRSCGCLRRELAWERMIGNTHGRGNGKHQPRRADGRFVSDEFSLDSAGVMVYRAQD
;
A
#
# COMPACT_ATOMS: atom_id res chain seq x y z
N MET A 1 9.02 -23.30 -24.88
CA MET A 1 9.54 -22.04 -25.46
C MET A 1 9.45 -20.94 -24.39
N THR A 2 10.47 -20.79 -23.55
CA THR A 2 10.52 -19.70 -22.57
C THR A 2 10.98 -18.43 -23.30
N ARG A 3 10.04 -17.51 -23.53
CA ARG A 3 10.28 -16.25 -24.22
C ARG A 3 11.22 -15.41 -23.34
N THR A 4 12.52 -15.42 -23.64
CA THR A 4 13.53 -14.60 -22.97
C THR A 4 13.27 -13.13 -23.31
N TYR A 5 12.47 -12.47 -22.48
CA TYR A 5 12.18 -11.05 -22.62
C TYR A 5 13.38 -10.25 -22.13
N THR A 6 14.26 -9.85 -23.02
CA THR A 6 15.33 -8.89 -22.73
C THR A 6 14.73 -7.47 -22.76
N VAL A 7 15.05 -6.66 -21.76
CA VAL A 7 14.64 -5.25 -21.74
C VAL A 7 15.59 -4.47 -22.64
N HIS A 8 15.03 -3.67 -23.56
CA HIS A 8 15.82 -2.86 -24.48
C HIS A 8 15.61 -1.36 -24.21
N PRO A 9 16.65 -0.52 -24.40
CA PRO A 9 16.48 0.94 -24.41
C PRO A 9 15.42 1.33 -25.45
N GLY A 10 14.55 2.28 -25.10
CA GLY A 10 13.36 2.66 -25.86
C GLY A 10 12.09 1.86 -25.53
N SER A 11 12.20 0.75 -24.80
CA SER A 11 11.03 -0.02 -24.38
C SER A 11 10.16 0.77 -23.40
N ARG A 12 8.84 0.71 -23.57
CA ARG A 12 7.87 1.35 -22.67
C ARG A 12 7.22 0.31 -21.76
N PHE A 13 7.20 0.59 -20.46
CA PHE A 13 6.56 -0.22 -19.42
C PHE A 13 5.61 0.66 -18.60
N GLY A 14 4.32 0.65 -18.94
CA GLY A 14 3.36 1.59 -18.34
C GLY A 14 3.72 3.04 -18.69
N ARG A 15 3.94 3.88 -17.67
CA ARG A 15 4.42 5.28 -17.82
C ARG A 15 5.94 5.40 -17.82
N TRP A 16 6.69 4.30 -17.72
CA TRP A 16 8.16 4.31 -17.82
C TRP A 16 8.61 4.10 -19.26
N THR A 17 9.61 4.87 -19.67
CA THR A 17 10.37 4.70 -20.91
C THR A 17 11.81 4.38 -20.52
N VAL A 18 12.31 3.22 -20.94
CA VAL A 18 13.68 2.80 -20.65
C VAL A 18 14.64 3.66 -21.47
N LEU A 19 15.54 4.38 -20.82
CA LEU A 19 16.57 5.18 -21.47
C LEU A 19 17.81 4.34 -21.75
N GLY A 20 18.16 3.43 -20.82
CA GLY A 20 19.34 2.60 -20.95
C GLY A 20 19.68 1.81 -19.69
N PRO A 21 20.75 1.01 -19.73
CA PRO A 21 21.23 0.29 -18.56
C PRO A 21 21.67 1.27 -17.47
N GLY A 22 21.29 0.97 -16.24
CA GLY A 22 21.66 1.71 -15.05
C GLY A 22 22.79 1.03 -14.28
N GLU A 23 22.84 1.31 -12.99
CA GLU A 23 23.77 0.63 -12.09
C GLU A 23 23.33 -0.81 -11.80
N THR A 24 24.29 -1.63 -11.41
CA THR A 24 24.01 -2.96 -10.85
C THR A 24 24.30 -2.89 -9.37
N ARG A 25 23.30 -3.22 -8.55
CA ARG A 25 23.39 -3.16 -7.09
C ARG A 25 22.86 -4.45 -6.50
N ASP A 26 23.60 -5.03 -5.55
CA ASP A 26 23.24 -6.30 -4.89
C ASP A 26 22.97 -7.44 -5.91
N GLY A 27 23.76 -7.52 -6.98
CA GLY A 27 23.58 -8.50 -8.06
C GLY A 27 22.34 -8.28 -8.94
N LYS A 28 21.61 -7.18 -8.77
CA LYS A 28 20.41 -6.84 -9.54
C LYS A 28 20.72 -5.74 -10.53
N HIS A 29 20.32 -5.96 -11.79
CA HIS A 29 20.43 -4.95 -12.84
C HIS A 29 19.28 -3.94 -12.74
N TYR A 30 19.64 -2.67 -12.66
CA TYR A 30 18.70 -1.56 -12.74
C TYR A 30 18.78 -0.90 -14.12
N TRP A 31 17.66 -0.33 -14.53
CA TRP A 31 17.51 0.40 -15.77
C TRP A 31 17.19 1.84 -15.45
N ARG A 32 17.84 2.77 -16.15
CA ARG A 32 17.47 4.18 -16.09
C ARG A 32 16.19 4.36 -16.91
N CYS A 33 15.15 4.83 -16.27
CA CYS A 33 13.85 5.05 -16.87
C CYS A 33 13.44 6.51 -16.73
N ARG A 34 12.79 7.04 -17.76
CA ARG A 34 12.07 8.31 -17.71
C ARG A 34 10.59 8.03 -17.51
N CYS A 35 9.96 8.77 -16.62
CA CYS A 35 8.52 8.72 -16.46
C CYS A 35 7.86 9.82 -17.29
N ASP A 36 6.66 9.53 -17.80
CA ASP A 36 5.79 10.48 -18.48
C ASP A 36 5.45 11.71 -17.61
N CYS A 37 5.55 11.57 -16.27
CA CYS A 37 5.39 12.66 -15.29
C CYS A 37 6.46 13.77 -15.40
N GLY A 38 7.46 13.62 -16.29
CA GLY A 38 8.62 14.50 -16.39
C GLY A 38 9.77 14.12 -15.46
N TRP A 39 9.59 13.10 -14.61
CA TRP A 39 10.67 12.60 -13.76
C TRP A 39 11.65 11.75 -14.57
N GLU A 40 12.87 12.23 -14.70
CA GLU A 40 13.98 11.53 -15.33
C GLU A 40 14.86 10.86 -14.25
N HIS A 41 15.51 9.74 -14.59
CA HIS A 41 16.38 8.94 -13.68
C HIS A 41 15.69 8.03 -12.66
N GLY A 42 14.54 7.44 -12.97
CA GLY A 42 14.03 6.32 -12.19
C GLY A 42 14.94 5.09 -12.37
N LEU A 43 15.63 4.64 -11.31
CA LEU A 43 16.31 3.35 -11.29
C LEU A 43 15.29 2.24 -11.01
N VAL A 44 14.96 1.45 -12.02
CA VAL A 44 13.97 0.37 -11.90
C VAL A 44 14.61 -0.96 -12.22
N SER A 45 14.43 -1.95 -11.35
CA SER A 45 14.95 -3.30 -11.59
C SER A 45 14.24 -3.96 -12.77
N THR A 46 14.95 -4.82 -13.50
CA THR A 46 14.37 -5.64 -14.58
C THR A 46 13.13 -6.40 -14.11
N TYR A 47 13.16 -6.91 -12.88
CA TYR A 47 12.03 -7.63 -12.28
C TYR A 47 10.81 -6.72 -12.13
N HIS A 48 10.95 -5.50 -11.58
CA HIS A 48 9.83 -4.58 -11.39
C HIS A 48 9.24 -4.05 -12.70
N LEU A 49 10.07 -3.89 -13.73
CA LEU A 49 9.62 -3.54 -15.08
C LEU A 49 8.75 -4.67 -15.68
N LYS A 50 9.23 -5.92 -15.57
CA LYS A 50 8.54 -7.10 -16.11
C LYS A 50 7.27 -7.47 -15.35
N SER A 51 7.32 -7.45 -14.01
CA SER A 51 6.17 -7.80 -13.16
C SER A 51 5.10 -6.70 -13.15
N GLY A 52 5.41 -5.51 -13.66
CA GLY A 52 4.50 -4.37 -13.59
C GLY A 52 4.31 -3.83 -12.17
N MET A 53 5.19 -4.18 -11.21
CA MET A 53 5.17 -3.58 -9.86
C MET A 53 5.56 -2.09 -9.89
N SER A 54 6.44 -1.70 -10.82
CA SER A 54 6.80 -0.29 -11.03
C SER A 54 6.35 0.16 -12.41
N ARG A 55 5.19 0.81 -12.47
CA ARG A 55 4.59 1.37 -13.70
C ARG A 55 4.72 2.88 -13.83
N SER A 56 5.15 3.57 -12.77
CA SER A 56 5.33 5.02 -12.74
C SER A 56 6.31 5.45 -11.64
N CYS A 57 6.75 6.72 -11.70
CA CYS A 57 7.56 7.41 -10.69
C CYS A 57 6.87 7.50 -9.29
N GLY A 58 5.63 7.02 -9.16
CA GLY A 58 4.75 7.28 -8.01
C GLY A 58 3.74 8.39 -8.29
N CYS A 59 3.86 9.11 -9.42
CA CYS A 59 2.92 10.14 -9.86
C CYS A 59 1.49 9.60 -9.95
N LEU A 60 1.29 8.41 -10.52
CA LEU A 60 -0.03 7.82 -10.69
C LEU A 60 -0.72 7.58 -9.34
N ARG A 61 0.04 7.12 -8.34
CA ARG A 61 -0.48 6.93 -6.99
C ARG A 61 -0.83 8.27 -6.35
N ARG A 62 -0.03 9.31 -6.61
CA ARG A 62 -0.26 10.66 -6.10
C ARG A 62 -1.51 11.27 -6.73
N GLU A 63 -1.64 11.21 -8.05
CA GLU A 63 -2.81 11.62 -8.85
C GLU A 63 -4.09 10.97 -8.31
N LEU A 64 -4.13 9.63 -8.26
CA LEU A 64 -5.28 8.89 -7.70
C LEU A 64 -5.57 9.19 -6.22
N ALA A 65 -4.54 9.48 -5.43
CA ALA A 65 -4.71 9.85 -4.02
C ALA A 65 -5.34 11.25 -3.90
N TRP A 66 -4.91 12.20 -4.73
CA TRP A 66 -5.51 13.54 -4.80
C TRP A 66 -6.97 13.45 -5.23
N GLU A 67 -7.28 12.74 -6.31
CA GLU A 67 -8.66 12.53 -6.78
C GLU A 67 -9.55 11.92 -5.68
N ARG A 68 -9.05 10.92 -4.96
CA ARG A 68 -9.77 10.30 -3.84
C ARG A 68 -9.93 11.24 -2.65
N MET A 69 -9.02 12.19 -2.42
CA MET A 69 -9.12 13.14 -1.30
C MET A 69 -10.11 14.26 -1.60
N ILE A 70 -10.15 14.75 -2.84
CA ILE A 70 -11.10 15.79 -3.26
C ILE A 70 -12.53 15.23 -3.30
N GLY A 71 -12.68 13.93 -3.58
CA GLY A 71 -13.98 13.22 -3.57
C GLY A 71 -14.41 12.61 -2.24
N ASN A 72 -13.56 12.54 -1.20
CA ASN A 72 -13.95 11.99 0.11
C ASN A 72 -14.17 13.09 1.15
N THR A 73 -15.42 13.54 1.26
CA THR A 73 -15.86 14.30 2.43
C THR A 73 -16.12 13.42 3.66
N HIS A 74 -16.17 12.08 3.57
CA HIS A 74 -16.41 11.26 4.78
C HIS A 74 -15.59 9.95 4.84
N GLY A 75 -14.94 9.73 6.00
CA GLY A 75 -14.69 8.40 6.56
C GLY A 75 -13.38 7.69 6.18
N ARG A 76 -12.30 7.93 6.95
CA ARG A 76 -11.16 7.00 7.03
C ARG A 76 -11.21 6.28 8.37
N GLY A 77 -11.37 4.96 8.33
CA GLY A 77 -11.35 4.15 9.55
C GLY A 77 -11.40 2.65 9.33
N ASN A 78 -10.60 2.08 8.42
CA ASN A 78 -10.38 0.63 8.37
C ASN A 78 -9.01 0.27 8.95
N GLY A 79 -8.82 0.63 10.22
CA GLY A 79 -7.86 -0.05 11.08
C GLY A 79 -8.63 -1.14 11.82
N LYS A 80 -8.43 -2.41 11.44
CA LYS A 80 -8.87 -3.55 12.26
C LYS A 80 -7.91 -3.71 13.44
N HIS A 81 -7.70 -2.65 14.22
CA HIS A 81 -7.14 -2.79 15.55
C HIS A 81 -8.32 -3.07 16.46
N GLN A 82 -8.54 -4.35 16.73
CA GLN A 82 -9.36 -4.75 17.85
C GLN A 82 -8.78 -4.06 19.09
N PRO A 83 -9.55 -3.22 19.82
CA PRO A 83 -9.05 -2.64 21.06
C PRO A 83 -8.87 -3.78 22.05
N ARG A 84 -7.62 -4.20 22.24
CA ARG A 84 -7.25 -5.12 23.32
C ARG A 84 -7.04 -4.26 24.55
N ARG A 85 -7.72 -4.58 25.66
CA ARG A 85 -7.31 -4.03 26.97
C ARG A 85 -5.86 -4.46 27.21
N ALA A 86 -5.06 -3.65 27.89
CA ALA A 86 -3.63 -3.92 28.10
C ALA A 86 -3.38 -5.27 28.82
N ASP A 87 -4.38 -5.80 29.52
CA ASP A 87 -4.37 -7.07 30.25
C ASP A 87 -4.92 -8.28 29.44
N GLY A 88 -5.41 -8.08 28.21
CA GLY A 88 -5.77 -9.18 27.30
C GLY A 88 -7.08 -9.93 27.59
N ARG A 89 -7.93 -9.47 28.52
CA ARG A 89 -9.24 -10.11 28.79
C ARG A 89 -10.37 -9.55 27.91
N PHE A 90 -11.26 -10.45 27.47
CA PHE A 90 -12.51 -10.09 26.79
C PHE A 90 -13.49 -9.49 27.81
N VAL A 91 -14.14 -8.39 27.44
CA VAL A 91 -15.29 -7.86 28.19
C VAL A 91 -16.50 -8.72 27.87
N SER A 92 -16.74 -9.73 28.69
CA SER A 92 -18.06 -10.34 28.80
C SER A 92 -18.45 -10.17 30.26
N ASP A 93 -18.89 -8.95 30.61
CA ASP A 93 -19.55 -8.71 31.88
C ASP A 93 -20.96 -9.30 31.76
N GLU A 94 -21.19 -10.36 32.51
CA GLU A 94 -22.47 -11.05 32.68
C GLU A 94 -23.44 -10.09 33.39
N PHE A 95 -24.36 -9.51 32.62
CA PHE A 95 -25.41 -8.65 33.17
C PHE A 95 -26.50 -9.51 33.80
N SER A 96 -26.70 -9.40 35.10
CA SER A 96 -27.90 -9.93 35.77
C SER A 96 -28.88 -8.78 36.00
N LEU A 97 -30.09 -8.93 35.47
CA LEU A 97 -31.24 -8.05 35.75
C LEU A 97 -31.83 -8.50 37.09
N ASP A 98 -32.09 -7.58 38.01
CA ASP A 98 -32.93 -7.90 39.16
C ASP A 98 -34.40 -8.04 38.73
N SER A 99 -35.26 -8.53 39.63
CA SER A 99 -36.67 -8.82 39.38
C SER A 99 -37.51 -7.61 38.92
N ALA A 100 -37.03 -6.37 39.10
CA ALA A 100 -37.66 -5.14 38.61
C ALA A 100 -37.08 -4.64 37.28
N GLY A 101 -36.09 -5.33 36.71
CA GLY A 101 -35.49 -5.02 35.41
C GLY A 101 -34.54 -3.84 35.40
N VAL A 102 -33.97 -3.45 36.56
CA VAL A 102 -33.05 -2.31 36.66
C VAL A 102 -31.60 -2.80 36.62
N MET A 103 -30.76 -2.19 35.78
CA MET A 103 -29.33 -2.53 35.73
C MET A 103 -28.61 -2.05 36.99
N VAL A 104 -28.07 -2.99 37.77
CA VAL A 104 -27.26 -2.68 38.96
C VAL A 104 -25.81 -3.15 38.78
N TYR A 105 -24.86 -2.25 39.00
CA TYR A 105 -23.42 -2.52 39.02
C TYR A 105 -22.98 -2.79 40.47
N ARG A 106 -22.50 -4.00 40.76
CA ARG A 106 -21.90 -4.29 42.08
C ARG A 106 -20.45 -3.79 42.11
N ALA A 107 -20.16 -2.87 43.02
CA ALA A 107 -18.80 -2.56 43.43
C ALA A 107 -18.28 -3.69 44.33
N GLN A 108 -17.06 -4.20 44.07
CA GLN A 108 -16.40 -5.19 44.91
C GLN A 108 -15.52 -4.49 45.97
N ASP A 109 -15.49 -5.07 47.18
CA ASP A 109 -14.48 -4.87 48.22
C ASP A 109 -13.24 -5.74 47.93
#